data_AF-A0A2G9T8Y1-F1
#
_entry.id   AF-A0A2G9T8Y1-F1
#
_cell.length_a   1.000
_cell.length_b   1.000
_cell.length_c   1.000
_cell.angle_alpha   90.00
_cell.angle_beta   90.00
_cell.angle_gamma   90.00
#
_symmetry.space_group_name_H-M   'P 1'
#
loop_
_entity.id
_entity.type
_entity.pdbx_description
1 polymer ?
#
loop_
_entity_poly.entity_id
_entity_poly.type
_entity_poly.pdbx_seq_one_letter_code
_entity_poly.pdbx_strand_id
1 'polypeptide(L)'
;PYTYQQHVKCITENQKYGSKNYVEKEAKGEVKQNAWCEQVERAIEFVKDPRLRSLLQNIQGYSNIPRKEAKFINFLTNSCRIRDQALCRMAWKAIADEAEKLKKEQESEKATEKIEEAVPSTVSQQKDENGTTECNNNGKAAAPVNFKWKSTIKRKLREAGGEMK
;
A
#
# COMPACT_ATOMS: atom_id res chain seq x y z
N PRO A 1 11.19 22.76 20.63
CA PRO A 1 11.39 23.03 19.18
C PRO A 1 11.89 21.75 18.52
N TYR A 2 11.19 21.23 17.50
CA TYR A 2 11.69 20.09 16.75
C TYR A 2 12.96 20.50 16.00
N THR A 3 14.03 19.72 16.12
CA THR A 3 15.22 19.95 15.30
C THR A 3 14.90 19.56 13.86
N TYR A 4 15.53 20.22 12.88
CA TYR A 4 15.31 19.94 11.46
C TYR A 4 15.49 18.45 11.12
N GLN A 5 16.45 17.79 11.77
CA GLN A 5 16.76 16.38 11.57
C GLN A 5 15.65 15.43 12.06
N GLN A 6 14.84 15.85 13.03
CA GLN A 6 13.74 15.05 13.57
C GLN A 6 12.45 15.19 12.77
N HIS A 7 12.37 16.17 11.87
CA HIS A 7 11.18 16.38 11.05
C HIS A 7 11.15 15.39 9.87
N VAL A 8 10.54 14.23 10.10
CA VAL A 8 10.41 13.16 9.09
C VAL A 8 9.02 13.09 8.44
N LYS A 9 8.01 13.74 9.01
CA LYS A 9 6.62 13.75 8.53
C LYS A 9 5.98 15.12 8.74
N CYS A 10 5.38 15.66 7.67
CA CYS A 10 4.61 16.89 7.72
C CYS A 10 3.29 16.69 8.47
N ILE A 11 2.81 17.74 9.15
CA ILE A 11 1.47 17.74 9.74
C ILE A 11 0.42 17.82 8.62
N THR A 12 -0.68 17.10 8.76
CA THR A 12 -1.81 17.17 7.84
C THR A 12 -2.78 18.30 8.24
N GLU A 13 -3.57 18.78 7.29
CA GLU A 13 -4.57 19.82 7.54
C GLU A 13 -5.59 19.38 8.60
N ASN A 14 -6.07 18.14 8.52
CA ASN A 14 -6.99 17.56 9.52
C ASN A 14 -6.36 17.39 10.90
N GLN A 15 -5.05 17.12 11.01
CA GLN A 15 -4.39 17.11 12.33
C GLN A 15 -4.32 18.51 12.94
N LYS A 16 -4.19 19.55 12.11
CA LYS A 16 -4.08 20.93 12.60
C LYS A 16 -5.43 21.61 12.85
N TYR A 17 -6.39 21.38 11.97
CA TYR A 17 -7.69 22.07 11.94
C TYR A 17 -8.90 21.12 12.04
N GLY A 18 -8.67 19.82 12.17
CA GLY A 18 -9.76 18.84 12.28
C GLY A 18 -10.57 19.02 13.55
N SER A 19 -11.76 18.44 13.52
CA SER A 19 -12.64 18.38 14.69
C SER A 19 -11.98 17.64 15.86
N LYS A 20 -12.37 17.98 17.09
CA LYS A 20 -11.80 17.42 18.33
C LYS A 20 -11.86 15.88 18.44
N ASN A 21 -12.68 15.25 17.60
CA ASN A 21 -12.83 13.79 17.49
C ASN A 21 -12.14 13.19 16.25
N TYR A 22 -11.25 13.92 15.56
CA TYR A 22 -10.54 13.41 14.40
C TYR A 22 -9.56 12.31 14.83
N VAL A 23 -9.86 11.08 14.43
CA VAL A 23 -8.94 9.95 14.55
C VAL A 23 -8.15 9.87 13.26
N GLU A 24 -6.84 10.10 13.35
CA GLU A 24 -5.94 9.93 12.23
C GLU A 24 -5.92 8.46 11.82
N LYS A 25 -6.40 8.19 10.60
CA LYS A 25 -6.29 6.86 10.01
C LYS A 25 -4.93 6.74 9.36
N GLU A 26 -4.22 5.65 9.65
CA GLU A 26 -2.96 5.35 8.99
C GLU A 26 -3.13 5.36 7.48
N ALA A 27 -2.21 6.03 6.78
CA ALA A 27 -2.25 6.10 5.34
C ALA A 27 -2.01 4.70 4.77
N LYS A 28 -2.85 4.26 3.81
CA LYS A 28 -2.68 2.96 3.12
C LYS A 28 -1.28 2.73 2.57
N GLY A 29 -0.56 3.80 2.22
CA GLY A 29 0.82 3.73 1.75
C GLY A 29 1.82 3.39 2.86
N GLU A 30 1.63 3.96 4.05
CA GLU A 30 2.46 3.76 5.24
C GLU A 30 2.31 2.33 5.78
N VAL A 31 1.07 1.84 5.87
CA VAL A 31 0.79 0.42 6.21
C VAL A 31 1.55 -0.54 5.30
N LYS A 32 1.55 -0.28 3.99
CA LYS A 32 2.29 -1.09 3.01
C LYS A 32 3.80 -0.98 3.14
N GLN A 33 4.33 0.15 3.63
CA GLN A 33 5.76 0.29 3.88
C GLN A 33 6.16 -0.40 5.18
N ASN A 34 5.37 -0.29 6.24
CA ASN A 34 5.62 -0.99 7.50
C ASN A 34 5.64 -2.50 7.27
N ALA A 35 4.63 -3.04 6.59
CA ALA A 35 4.58 -4.47 6.24
C ALA A 35 5.79 -4.93 5.41
N TRP A 36 6.30 -4.06 4.51
CA TRP A 36 7.51 -4.36 3.74
C TRP A 36 8.77 -4.34 4.62
N CYS A 37 8.87 -3.40 5.56
CA CYS A 37 10.00 -3.36 6.50
C CYS A 37 10.00 -4.58 7.42
N GLU A 38 8.84 -5.01 7.93
CA GLU A 38 8.71 -6.26 8.69
C GLU A 38 9.14 -7.48 7.88
N GLN A 39 8.89 -7.51 6.57
CA GLN A 39 9.36 -8.59 5.69
C GLN A 39 10.89 -8.62 5.59
N VAL A 40 11.53 -7.44 5.58
CA VAL A 40 12.99 -7.35 5.64
C VAL A 40 13.51 -7.90 6.97
N GLU A 41 12.87 -7.57 8.09
CA GLU A 41 13.25 -8.09 9.41
C GLU A 41 13.16 -9.61 9.49
N ARG A 42 12.04 -10.19 9.04
CA ARG A 42 11.90 -11.65 8.97
C ARG A 42 12.94 -12.27 8.05
N ALA A 43 13.21 -11.66 6.89
CA ALA A 43 14.24 -12.15 5.97
C ALA A 43 15.64 -12.19 6.63
N ILE A 44 15.97 -11.25 7.52
CA ILE A 44 17.23 -11.29 8.28
C ILE A 44 17.35 -12.58 9.10
N GLU A 45 16.26 -13.01 9.73
CA GLU A 45 16.22 -14.20 10.60
C GLU A 45 16.40 -15.51 9.81
N PHE A 46 15.79 -15.63 8.64
CA PHE A 46 15.83 -16.86 7.83
C PHE A 46 17.05 -16.98 6.91
N VAL A 47 17.74 -15.88 6.62
CA VAL A 47 18.91 -15.89 5.74
C VAL A 47 20.11 -16.56 6.43
N LYS A 48 20.64 -17.60 5.77
CA LYS A 48 21.81 -18.37 6.23
C LYS A 48 23.15 -17.77 5.82
N ASP A 49 23.20 -17.02 4.70
CA ASP A 49 24.44 -16.41 4.23
C ASP A 49 24.78 -15.17 5.08
N PRO A 50 25.92 -15.14 5.78
CA PRO A 50 26.30 -14.02 6.65
C PRO A 50 26.48 -12.69 5.88
N ARG A 51 26.96 -12.74 4.63
CA ARG A 51 27.11 -11.50 3.83
C ARG A 51 25.77 -10.91 3.45
N LEU A 52 24.84 -11.79 3.10
CA LEU A 52 23.47 -11.40 2.78
C LEU A 52 22.74 -10.86 4.02
N ARG A 53 22.92 -11.52 5.17
CA ARG A 53 22.35 -11.07 6.44
C ARG A 53 22.87 -9.68 6.84
N SER A 54 24.18 -9.44 6.73
CA SER A 54 24.78 -8.14 7.03
C SER A 54 24.24 -7.03 6.13
N LEU A 55 24.02 -7.33 4.84
CA LEU A 55 23.34 -6.40 3.92
C LEU A 55 21.91 -6.10 4.39
N LEU A 56 21.12 -7.13 4.71
CA LEU A 56 19.74 -6.96 5.16
C LEU A 56 19.64 -6.15 6.46
N GLN A 57 20.57 -6.35 7.40
CA GLN A 57 20.67 -5.56 8.64
C GLN A 57 20.99 -4.08 8.37
N ASN A 58 21.86 -3.80 7.41
CA ASN A 58 22.17 -2.41 7.03
C ASN A 58 20.91 -1.70 6.50
N ILE A 59 20.12 -2.38 5.66
CA ILE A 59 18.93 -1.78 5.07
C ILE A 59 17.75 -1.69 6.03
N GLN A 60 17.72 -2.48 7.11
CA GLN A 60 16.68 -2.44 8.13
C GLN A 60 16.54 -1.04 8.77
N GLY A 61 17.63 -0.27 8.85
CA GLY A 61 17.62 1.07 9.42
C GLY A 61 16.83 2.12 8.61
N TYR A 62 16.38 1.79 7.40
CA TYR A 62 15.60 2.70 6.55
C TYR A 62 14.11 2.42 6.66
N SER A 63 13.31 3.43 7.00
CA SER A 63 11.84 3.33 7.07
C SER A 63 11.14 3.34 5.70
N ASN A 64 11.87 3.62 4.62
CA ASN A 64 11.32 3.76 3.27
C ASN A 64 12.13 3.00 2.22
N ILE A 65 12.15 1.67 2.35
CA ILE A 65 12.86 0.79 1.42
C ILE A 65 12.06 0.64 0.12
N PRO A 66 12.69 0.73 -1.08
CA PRO A 66 11.98 0.57 -2.34
C PRO A 66 11.42 -0.85 -2.55
N ARG A 67 10.12 -0.94 -2.86
CA ARG A 67 9.40 -2.21 -3.10
C ARG A 67 9.39 -2.69 -4.56
N LYS A 68 10.29 -2.19 -5.40
CA LYS A 68 10.43 -2.64 -6.79
C LYS A 68 11.87 -3.03 -7.00
N GLU A 69 12.11 -4.22 -7.54
CA GLU A 69 13.45 -4.80 -7.69
C GLU A 69 14.46 -3.81 -8.30
N ALA A 70 14.18 -3.27 -9.49
CA ALA A 70 15.10 -2.33 -10.14
C ALA A 70 15.39 -1.07 -9.29
N LYS A 71 14.40 -0.58 -8.54
CA LYS A 71 14.57 0.59 -7.67
C LYS A 71 15.30 0.22 -6.38
N PHE A 72 15.07 -0.98 -5.87
CA PHE A 72 15.77 -1.54 -4.73
C PHE A 72 17.25 -1.73 -5.03
N ILE A 73 17.58 -2.37 -6.15
CA ILE A 73 18.96 -2.54 -6.62
C ILE A 73 19.64 -1.17 -6.80
N ASN A 74 18.98 -0.20 -7.42
CA ASN A 74 19.53 1.16 -7.56
C ASN A 74 19.75 1.84 -6.20
N PHE A 75 18.83 1.64 -5.24
CA PHE A 75 18.97 2.15 -3.88
C PHE A 75 20.18 1.52 -3.17
N LEU A 76 20.37 0.20 -3.25
CA LEU A 76 21.55 -0.46 -2.68
C LEU A 76 22.84 0.02 -3.34
N THR A 77 22.81 0.24 -4.65
CA THR A 77 23.98 0.71 -5.41
C THR A 77 24.36 2.14 -5.01
N ASN A 78 23.39 3.03 -4.88
CA ASN A 78 23.65 4.46 -4.62
C ASN A 78 23.77 4.79 -3.13
N SER A 79 22.80 4.36 -2.33
CA SER A 79 22.70 4.71 -0.90
C SER A 79 23.61 3.83 -0.05
N CYS A 80 23.64 2.52 -0.31
CA CYS A 80 24.46 1.56 0.45
C CYS A 80 25.85 1.31 -0.17
N ARG A 81 26.12 1.89 -1.36
CA ARG A 81 27.40 1.75 -2.12
C ARG A 81 27.78 0.31 -2.47
N ILE A 82 26.78 -0.53 -2.73
CA ILE A 82 26.97 -1.96 -3.03
C ILE A 82 27.05 -2.17 -4.54
N ARG A 83 28.23 -2.55 -5.02
CA ARG A 83 28.48 -2.79 -6.45
C ARG A 83 28.11 -4.22 -6.89
N ASP A 84 28.03 -5.15 -5.95
CA ASP A 84 27.68 -6.53 -6.25
C ASP A 84 26.18 -6.67 -6.54
N GLN A 85 25.85 -6.66 -7.83
CA GLN A 85 24.49 -6.79 -8.33
C GLN A 85 23.88 -8.17 -8.05
N ALA A 86 24.71 -9.22 -7.96
CA ALA A 86 24.22 -10.57 -7.65
C ALA A 86 23.75 -10.63 -6.20
N LEU A 87 24.53 -10.06 -5.28
CA LEU A 87 24.15 -9.92 -3.88
C LEU A 87 22.86 -9.11 -3.70
N CYS A 88 22.71 -7.99 -4.42
CA CYS A 88 21.49 -7.18 -4.39
C CYS A 88 20.25 -7.97 -4.85
N ARG A 89 20.38 -8.79 -5.90
CA ARG A 89 19.28 -9.66 -6.37
C ARG A 89 18.96 -10.78 -5.39
N MET A 90 19.98 -11.38 -4.77
CA MET A 90 19.77 -12.37 -3.71
C MET A 90 19.03 -11.76 -2.51
N ALA A 91 19.36 -10.53 -2.13
CA ALA A 91 18.67 -9.81 -1.04
C ALA A 91 17.21 -9.55 -1.40
N TRP A 92 16.96 -9.06 -2.62
CA TRP A 92 15.61 -8.87 -3.11
C TRP A 92 14.81 -10.17 -3.08
N LYS A 93 15.39 -11.26 -3.59
CA LYS A 93 14.75 -12.58 -3.61
C LYS A 93 14.44 -13.09 -2.21
N ALA A 94 15.36 -12.97 -1.26
CA ALA A 94 15.14 -13.39 0.12
C ALA A 94 13.94 -12.67 0.76
N ILE A 95 13.82 -11.35 0.55
CA ILE A 95 12.69 -10.58 1.06
C ILE A 95 11.38 -10.97 0.35
N ALA A 96 11.43 -11.15 -0.98
CA ALA A 96 10.26 -11.54 -1.77
C ALA A 96 9.74 -12.94 -1.39
N ASP A 97 10.64 -13.90 -1.17
CA ASP A 97 10.27 -15.26 -0.78
C ASP A 97 9.57 -15.27 0.60
N GLU A 98 10.06 -14.49 1.57
CA GLU A 98 9.38 -14.34 2.87
C GLU A 98 8.05 -13.58 2.74
N ALA A 99 7.98 -12.56 1.88
CA ALA A 99 6.74 -11.84 1.61
C ALA A 99 5.65 -12.77 1.04
N GLU A 100 6.00 -13.73 0.20
CA GLU A 100 5.06 -14.72 -0.34
C GLU A 100 4.66 -15.77 0.70
N LYS A 101 5.58 -16.21 1.57
CA LYS A 101 5.25 -17.14 2.67
C LYS A 101 4.22 -16.56 3.64
N LEU A 102 4.41 -15.31 4.06
CA LEU A 102 3.48 -14.64 4.98
C LEU A 102 2.09 -14.46 4.38
N LYS A 103 2.01 -14.16 3.08
CA LYS A 103 0.71 -14.09 2.40
C LYS A 103 0.00 -15.45 2.42
N LYS A 104 0.76 -16.52 2.19
CA LYS A 104 0.22 -17.88 2.19
C LYS A 104 -0.25 -18.32 3.58
N GLU A 105 0.49 -17.97 4.63
CA GLU A 105 0.09 -18.22 6.03
C GLU A 105 -1.19 -17.44 6.39
N GLN A 106 -1.25 -16.15 6.07
CA GLN A 106 -2.45 -15.32 6.28
C GLN A 106 -3.68 -15.80 5.50
N GLU A 107 -3.49 -16.37 4.31
CA GLU A 107 -4.58 -16.96 3.53
C GLU A 107 -5.07 -18.28 4.14
N SER A 108 -4.18 -19.08 4.73
CA SER A 108 -4.54 -20.32 5.41
C SER A 108 -5.29 -20.09 6.73
N GLU A 109 -4.94 -19.06 7.50
CA GLU A 109 -5.62 -18.69 8.75
C GLU A 109 -7.02 -18.12 8.48
N LYS A 110 -7.18 -17.29 7.45
CA LYS A 110 -8.52 -16.80 7.03
C LYS A 110 -9.46 -17.88 6.52
N ALA A 111 -8.93 -19.03 6.08
CA ALA A 111 -9.74 -20.18 5.69
C ALA A 111 -10.21 -21.00 6.91
N THR A 112 -9.50 -20.93 8.04
CA THR A 112 -9.85 -21.67 9.27
C THR A 112 -10.88 -20.94 10.11
N GLU A 113 -10.87 -19.60 10.14
CA GLU A 113 -11.87 -18.79 10.86
C GLU A 113 -13.28 -18.83 10.23
N LYS A 114 -13.45 -19.32 9.01
CA LYS A 114 -14.76 -19.43 8.34
C LYS A 114 -15.59 -20.67 8.72
N ILE A 115 -15.08 -21.57 9.58
CA ILE A 115 -15.76 -22.83 9.90
C ILE A 115 -16.46 -22.80 11.28
N GLU A 116 -16.11 -21.89 12.20
CA GLU A 116 -16.67 -21.87 13.56
C GLU A 116 -17.91 -20.99 13.78
N GLU A 117 -18.32 -20.16 12.81
CA GLU A 117 -19.58 -19.38 12.85
C GLU A 117 -20.70 -20.06 12.02
N ALA A 118 -21.10 -21.28 12.39
CA ALA A 118 -22.21 -21.95 11.71
C ALA A 118 -23.12 -22.78 12.65
N VAL A 119 -23.81 -22.10 13.58
CA VAL A 119 -25.18 -22.41 14.07
C VAL A 119 -25.66 -21.18 14.87
N PRO A 120 -26.92 -20.66 14.73
CA PRO A 120 -28.15 -21.46 14.75
C PRO A 120 -29.32 -21.03 13.82
N SER A 121 -30.21 -22.00 13.57
CA SER A 121 -31.69 -21.98 13.56
C SER A 121 -32.52 -20.82 12.93
N THR A 122 -33.16 -21.15 11.80
CA THR A 122 -34.63 -21.24 11.57
C THR A 122 -35.56 -20.03 11.87
N VAL A 123 -36.00 -19.39 10.77
CA VAL A 123 -37.40 -18.98 10.39
C VAL A 123 -37.93 -17.55 10.67
N SER A 124 -38.12 -16.85 9.53
CA SER A 124 -39.28 -16.04 9.07
C SER A 124 -39.55 -14.58 9.50
N GLN A 125 -39.66 -13.78 8.43
CA GLN A 125 -40.72 -12.81 8.07
C GLN A 125 -40.49 -11.29 8.22
N GLN A 126 -40.65 -10.63 7.05
CA GLN A 126 -41.17 -9.27 6.76
C GLN A 126 -40.16 -8.09 6.92
N LYS A 127 -39.81 -7.39 5.82
CA LYS A 127 -40.52 -6.23 5.19
C LYS A 127 -40.58 -5.03 6.15
N ASP A 128 -40.22 -3.79 5.86
CA ASP A 128 -39.99 -3.00 4.64
C ASP A 128 -39.16 -1.73 5.06
N GLU A 129 -38.51 -1.07 4.08
CA GLU A 129 -38.35 0.40 3.85
C GLU A 129 -38.12 1.38 5.03
N ASN A 130 -37.42 2.53 4.96
CA ASN A 130 -36.59 3.29 4.02
C ASN A 130 -36.19 4.57 4.84
N GLY A 131 -35.08 5.25 4.53
CA GLY A 131 -34.84 6.57 5.13
C GLY A 131 -33.47 7.24 4.97
N THR A 132 -32.72 6.94 3.90
CA THR A 132 -31.58 7.79 3.49
C THR A 132 -32.11 9.05 2.83
N THR A 133 -31.90 10.22 3.44
CA THR A 133 -32.07 11.51 2.76
C THR A 133 -30.79 11.85 2.00
N GLU A 134 -30.74 11.42 0.73
CA GLU A 134 -29.91 12.05 -0.30
C GLU A 134 -30.80 12.97 -1.15
N CYS A 135 -30.40 14.23 -1.33
CA CYS A 135 -31.02 15.10 -2.31
C CYS A 135 -30.42 14.85 -3.71
N ASN A 136 -31.19 14.09 -4.48
CA ASN A 136 -31.51 14.22 -5.91
C ASN A 136 -30.64 15.16 -6.77
N ASN A 137 -30.05 14.61 -7.85
CA ASN A 137 -30.42 15.03 -9.21
C ASN A 137 -30.06 13.96 -10.27
N ASN A 138 -31.12 13.31 -10.71
CA ASN A 138 -31.37 12.52 -11.94
C ASN A 138 -30.32 12.46 -13.07
N GLY A 139 -30.12 11.24 -13.59
CA GLY A 139 -29.66 11.05 -14.97
C GLY A 139 -29.17 9.65 -15.36
N LYS A 140 -30.10 8.69 -15.53
CA LYS A 140 -30.05 7.51 -16.42
C LYS A 140 -28.83 6.55 -16.32
N ALA A 141 -29.11 5.33 -15.84
CA ALA A 141 -28.19 4.20 -15.81
C ALA A 141 -27.57 3.89 -17.19
N ALA A 142 -26.24 3.81 -17.23
CA ALA A 142 -25.48 3.15 -18.27
C ALA A 142 -24.28 2.43 -17.62
N ALA A 143 -23.97 1.24 -18.13
CA ALA A 143 -22.87 0.35 -17.73
C ALA A 143 -21.53 1.09 -17.50
N PRO A 144 -20.54 0.51 -16.77
CA PRO A 144 -19.26 1.18 -16.52
C PRO A 144 -18.50 1.42 -17.83
N VAL A 145 -18.77 2.57 -18.45
CA VAL A 145 -18.13 2.99 -19.68
C VAL A 145 -16.71 3.43 -19.33
N ASN A 146 -15.74 2.80 -19.98
CA ASN A 146 -14.34 3.19 -19.93
C ASN A 146 -14.19 4.60 -20.53
N PHE A 147 -14.35 5.61 -19.68
CA PHE A 147 -14.33 7.00 -20.06
C PHE A 147 -12.89 7.45 -20.29
N LYS A 148 -12.52 7.55 -21.57
CA LYS A 148 -11.17 7.92 -22.02
C LYS A 148 -10.91 9.42 -21.86
N TRP A 149 -10.71 9.87 -20.61
CA TRP A 149 -10.55 11.28 -20.24
C TRP A 149 -9.47 12.03 -21.06
N LYS A 150 -8.35 11.37 -21.41
CA LYS A 150 -7.28 11.95 -22.24
C LYS A 150 -7.76 12.32 -23.66
N SER A 151 -8.57 11.47 -24.28
CA SER A 151 -9.10 11.73 -25.63
C SER A 151 -10.15 12.85 -25.61
N THR A 152 -10.98 12.87 -24.56
CA THR A 152 -11.99 13.92 -24.38
C THR A 152 -11.36 15.29 -24.18
N ILE A 153 -10.31 15.40 -23.35
CA ILE A 153 -9.56 16.64 -23.14
C ILE A 153 -8.87 17.08 -24.43
N LYS A 154 -8.20 16.15 -25.13
CA LYS A 154 -7.53 16.46 -26.41
C LYS A 154 -8.49 16.98 -27.47
N ARG A 155 -9.71 16.43 -27.53
CA ARG A 155 -10.77 16.91 -28.42
C ARG A 155 -11.24 18.31 -28.03
N LYS A 156 -11.51 18.55 -26.74
CA LYS A 156 -11.95 19.86 -26.24
C LYS A 156 -10.92 20.96 -26.44
N LEU A 157 -9.62 20.65 -26.29
CA LEU A 157 -8.55 21.60 -26.60
C LEU A 157 -8.50 21.94 -28.10
N ARG A 158 -8.63 20.91 -28.96
CA ARG A 158 -8.65 21.10 -30.42
C ARG A 158 -9.85 21.95 -30.86
N GLU A 159 -11.03 21.72 -30.27
CA GLU A 159 -12.23 22.55 -30.49
C GLU A 159 -12.02 24.00 -30.06
N ALA A 160 -11.23 24.25 -29.02
CA ALA A 160 -10.88 25.59 -28.54
C ALA A 160 -9.67 26.22 -29.27
N GLY A 161 -9.20 25.62 -30.38
CA GLY A 161 -8.07 26.13 -31.16
C GLY A 161 -6.70 26.05 -30.47
N GLY A 162 -6.60 25.31 -29.35
CA GLY A 162 -5.34 25.10 -28.62
C GLY A 162 -4.65 23.81 -29.06
N GLU A 163 -3.46 23.94 -29.65
CA GLU A 163 -2.59 22.79 -29.91
C GLU A 163 -1.68 22.50 -28.70
N MET A 164 -1.51 21.21 -28.40
CA MET A 164 -0.62 20.71 -27.37
C MET A 164 0.76 20.52 -28.01
N LYS A 165 1.77 21.30 -27.62
CA LYS A 165 3.18 21.01 -27.92
C LYS A 165 3.71 19.93 -26.98
#